data_AF-A0A9D4N8S3-F1
#
_entry.id   AF-A0A9D4N8S3-F1
#
_cell.length_a   1.000
_cell.length_b   1.000
_cell.length_c   1.000
_cell.angle_alpha   90.00
_cell.angle_beta   90.00
_cell.angle_gamma   90.00
#
_symmetry.space_group_name_H-M   'P 1'
#
loop_
_entity.id
_entity.type
_entity.pdbx_description
1 polymer ?
#
loop_
_entity_poly.entity_id
_entity_poly.type
_entity_poly.pdbx_seq_one_letter_code
_entity_poly.pdbx_strand_id
1 'polypeptide(L)'
;IVTYLFLFGPSLKPLYQKSLNWPSAVSEILTPKTKSNPDKEPTLFHSCVLTPDIIRDEVEMLKVDFNNRVKQILFNSMLTAYYMTFVPLCFAQNTLFYDTWWVGQHVFLTWLSSFLMLCAHFLPPKYLDLMHRCSQHLGRWQKVEGRNAHVPYNAWSELQVWPQGALVKHVRGLFKAEGVNITAEPGNSMHGRFHFLFHHPLRVLNWMLILTWLLVGYQFFCLLQCSEWNHIICIALLLFCNYYTLFKLLRDRIILSKTYKEDDVGQN
;
A
#
# COMPACT_ATOMS: atom_id res chain seq x y z
N ILE A 1 13.68 14.30 15.16
CA ILE A 1 12.67 14.79 16.14
C ILE A 1 11.56 15.58 15.46
N VAL A 2 11.86 16.60 14.64
CA VAL A 2 10.83 17.39 13.93
C VAL A 2 10.03 16.56 12.90
N THR A 3 10.70 15.76 12.06
CA THR A 3 10.06 14.84 11.11
C THR A 3 9.20 13.77 11.80
N TYR A 4 9.63 13.31 12.98
CA TYR A 4 8.88 12.38 13.82
C TYR A 4 7.60 13.01 14.35
N LEU A 5 7.70 14.21 14.93
CA LEU A 5 6.55 14.97 15.44
C LEU A 5 5.54 15.32 14.34
N PHE A 6 6.02 15.58 13.12
CA PHE A 6 5.15 15.87 11.98
C PHE A 6 4.40 14.63 11.47
N LEU A 7 5.05 13.45 11.46
CA LEU A 7 4.45 12.21 10.95
C LEU A 7 3.60 11.46 11.98
N PHE A 8 3.95 11.56 13.27
CA PHE A 8 3.36 10.75 14.35
C PHE A 8 2.79 11.57 15.52
N GLY A 9 2.93 12.90 15.52
CA GLY A 9 2.55 13.73 16.66
C GLY A 9 3.39 13.41 17.91
N PRO A 10 2.90 13.76 19.12
CA PRO A 10 3.59 13.44 20.38
C PRO A 10 3.52 11.96 20.78
N SER A 11 2.98 11.08 19.93
CA SER A 11 2.80 9.67 20.27
C SER A 11 4.09 8.87 20.09
N LEU A 12 4.56 8.20 21.15
CA LEU A 12 5.73 7.29 21.14
C LEU A 12 5.43 5.88 20.59
N LYS A 13 4.20 5.60 20.19
CA LYS A 13 3.74 4.29 19.69
C LYS A 13 4.58 3.68 18.54
N PRO A 14 5.03 4.42 17.50
CA PRO A 14 5.68 3.80 16.34
C PRO A 14 7.10 3.30 16.60
N LEU A 15 7.73 3.66 17.73
CA LEU A 15 9.05 3.14 18.11
C LEU A 15 8.99 1.79 18.85
N TYR A 16 7.85 1.43 19.42
CA TYR A 16 7.73 0.27 20.32
C TYR A 16 6.64 -0.74 19.93
N GLN A 17 5.74 -0.39 19.00
CA GLN A 17 4.70 -1.31 18.56
C GLN A 17 5.30 -2.42 17.67
N LYS A 18 5.44 -3.61 18.25
CA LYS A 18 5.86 -4.86 17.60
C LYS A 18 4.80 -5.41 16.63
N SER A 19 3.68 -4.72 16.40
CA SER A 19 2.54 -5.26 15.70
C SER A 19 2.41 -4.74 14.27
N LEU A 20 3.29 -5.27 13.41
CA LEU A 20 2.83 -5.54 12.05
C LEU A 20 1.89 -6.74 12.14
N ASN A 21 0.58 -6.50 12.12
CA ASN A 21 -0.38 -7.58 11.97
C ASN A 21 -0.22 -8.15 10.57
N TRP A 22 0.43 -9.31 10.45
CA TRP A 22 0.59 -9.97 9.16
C TRP A 22 -0.73 -10.63 8.77
N PRO A 23 -1.20 -10.50 7.51
CA PRO A 23 -2.38 -11.20 7.05
C PRO A 23 -2.12 -12.71 7.13
N SER A 24 -2.89 -13.41 7.96
CA SER A 24 -2.79 -14.87 8.13
C SER A 24 -3.84 -15.57 7.28
N ALA A 25 -3.48 -16.73 6.72
CA ALA A 25 -4.41 -17.51 5.90
C ALA A 25 -5.49 -18.18 6.78
N VAL A 26 -6.72 -18.28 6.26
CA VAL A 26 -7.85 -18.95 6.94
C VAL A 26 -7.51 -20.39 7.36
N SER A 27 -6.66 -21.08 6.61
CA SER A 27 -6.22 -22.45 6.90
C SER A 27 -5.34 -22.56 8.15
N GLU A 28 -4.64 -21.50 8.56
CA GLU A 28 -3.78 -21.52 9.75
C GLU A 28 -4.59 -21.40 11.06
N ILE A 29 -5.76 -20.74 11.01
CA ILE A 29 -6.65 -20.54 12.16
C ILE A 29 -7.48 -21.81 12.46
N LEU A 30 -7.74 -22.64 11.45
CA LEU A 30 -8.51 -23.88 11.60
C LEU A 30 -7.72 -25.03 12.25
N THR A 31 -6.44 -24.85 12.58
CA THR A 31 -5.72 -25.82 13.41
C THR A 31 -6.12 -25.64 14.89
N PRO A 32 -6.64 -26.66 15.58
CA PRO A 32 -7.27 -26.51 16.90
C PRO A 32 -6.23 -26.45 18.03
N LYS A 33 -5.26 -25.53 17.94
CA LYS A 33 -4.32 -25.25 19.03
C LYS A 33 -4.03 -23.76 19.14
N THR A 34 -5.05 -22.95 19.45
CA THR A 34 -4.78 -21.82 20.35
C THR A 34 -5.99 -21.47 21.18
N LYS A 35 -5.90 -21.76 22.48
CA LYS A 35 -6.78 -21.25 23.53
C LYS A 35 -6.97 -19.73 23.34
N SER A 36 -8.21 -19.30 23.47
CA SER A 36 -8.64 -17.91 23.53
C SER A 36 -7.89 -17.17 24.64
N ASN A 37 -6.98 -16.28 24.26
CA ASN A 37 -6.39 -15.30 25.16
C ASN A 37 -6.99 -13.94 24.77
N PRO A 38 -7.62 -13.19 25.70
CA PRO A 38 -8.33 -11.94 25.38
C PRO A 38 -7.44 -10.75 25.01
N ASP A 39 -6.10 -10.91 25.05
CA ASP A 39 -5.12 -9.85 24.71
C ASP A 39 -4.54 -9.95 23.29
N LYS A 40 -5.23 -10.63 22.36
CA LYS A 40 -4.72 -10.76 20.98
C LYS A 40 -5.19 -9.60 20.10
N GLU A 41 -4.22 -8.84 19.60
CA GLU A 41 -4.40 -7.81 18.58
C GLU A 41 -5.13 -8.37 17.34
N PRO A 42 -5.93 -7.55 16.64
CA PRO A 42 -6.81 -8.00 15.57
C PRO A 42 -6.01 -8.56 14.39
N THR A 43 -6.12 -9.87 14.18
CA THR A 43 -5.57 -10.53 13.00
C THR A 43 -6.31 -10.06 11.75
N LEU A 44 -5.58 -9.51 10.78
CA LEU A 44 -6.14 -9.09 9.50
C LEU A 44 -6.49 -10.33 8.67
N PHE A 45 -7.78 -10.57 8.50
CA PHE A 45 -8.30 -11.63 7.65
C PHE A 45 -9.59 -11.15 7.00
N HIS A 46 -9.80 -11.58 5.76
CA HIS A 46 -11.04 -11.36 5.07
C HIS A 46 -11.95 -12.58 5.20
N SER A 47 -13.06 -12.37 5.90
CA SER A 47 -14.17 -13.31 5.92
C SER A 47 -15.07 -12.97 4.75
N CYS A 48 -15.30 -13.91 3.83
CA CYS A 48 -16.32 -13.77 2.78
C CYS A 48 -17.74 -13.89 3.38
N VAL A 49 -18.03 -13.11 4.41
CA VAL A 49 -19.33 -13.01 5.06
C VAL A 49 -20.05 -11.83 4.46
N LEU A 50 -21.24 -12.07 3.91
CA LEU A 50 -22.06 -11.10 3.18
C LEU A 50 -22.74 -10.06 4.10
N THR A 51 -22.20 -9.79 5.28
CA THR A 51 -22.76 -8.81 6.22
C THR A 51 -22.11 -7.45 5.96
N PRO A 52 -22.90 -6.43 5.55
CA PRO A 52 -22.36 -5.14 5.10
C PRO A 52 -21.63 -4.37 6.21
N ASP A 53 -22.04 -4.51 7.46
CA ASP A 53 -21.41 -3.80 8.59
C ASP A 53 -20.00 -4.32 8.88
N ILE A 54 -19.82 -5.64 8.85
CA ILE A 54 -18.51 -6.29 9.06
C ILE A 54 -17.52 -5.88 7.96
N ILE A 55 -17.98 -5.79 6.70
CA ILE A 55 -17.12 -5.38 5.57
C ILE A 55 -16.71 -3.91 5.71
N ARG A 56 -17.61 -3.03 6.19
CA ARG A 56 -17.28 -1.61 6.43
C ARG A 56 -16.25 -1.46 7.55
N ASP A 57 -16.44 -2.17 8.65
CA ASP A 57 -15.49 -2.19 9.77
C ASP A 57 -14.12 -2.74 9.33
N GLU A 58 -14.11 -3.80 8.52
CA GLU A 58 -12.89 -4.37 7.95
C GLU A 58 -12.13 -3.36 7.07
N VAL A 59 -12.84 -2.65 6.19
CA VAL A 59 -12.25 -1.60 5.34
C VAL A 59 -11.69 -0.46 6.17
N GLU A 60 -12.36 -0.06 7.25
CA GLU A 60 -11.86 0.99 8.14
C GLU A 60 -10.59 0.55 8.87
N MET A 61 -10.55 -0.68 9.39
CA MET A 61 -9.35 -1.26 10.00
C MET A 61 -8.19 -1.35 9.01
N LEU A 62 -8.41 -1.86 7.79
CA LEU A 62 -7.40 -1.97 6.74
C LEU A 62 -6.86 -0.61 6.30
N LYS A 63 -7.72 0.42 6.27
CA LYS A 63 -7.31 1.79 5.96
C LYS A 63 -6.39 2.35 7.04
N VAL A 64 -6.75 2.18 8.31
CA VAL A 64 -5.95 2.64 9.44
C VAL A 64 -4.59 1.92 9.43
N ASP A 65 -4.58 0.61 9.22
CA ASP A 65 -3.36 -0.19 9.14
C ASP A 65 -2.47 0.23 7.95
N PHE A 66 -3.04 0.39 6.76
CA PHE A 66 -2.32 0.89 5.59
C PHE A 66 -1.65 2.25 5.85
N ASN A 67 -2.40 3.19 6.43
CA ASN A 67 -1.87 4.51 6.76
C ASN A 67 -0.73 4.43 7.79
N ASN A 68 -0.84 3.55 8.79
CA ASN A 68 0.21 3.33 9.77
C ASN A 68 1.46 2.72 9.12
N ARG A 69 1.31 1.74 8.22
CA ARG A 69 2.43 1.17 7.45
C ARG A 69 3.12 2.23 6.60
N VAL A 70 2.37 3.04 5.86
CA VAL A 70 2.94 4.12 5.02
C VAL A 70 3.70 5.14 5.87
N LYS A 71 3.15 5.56 7.01
CA LYS A 71 3.86 6.45 7.94
C LYS A 71 5.16 5.82 8.45
N GLN A 72 5.13 4.54 8.82
CA GLN A 72 6.30 3.81 9.29
C GLN A 72 7.36 3.68 8.19
N ILE A 73 6.97 3.39 6.96
CA ILE A 73 7.88 3.32 5.80
C ILE A 73 8.53 4.69 5.55
N LEU A 74 7.75 5.76 5.53
CA LEU A 74 8.27 7.12 5.33
C LEU A 74 9.26 7.50 6.42
N PHE A 75 8.93 7.21 7.68
CA PHE A 75 9.82 7.53 8.78
C PHE A 75 11.11 6.70 8.75
N ASN A 76 11.01 5.38 8.60
CA ASN A 76 12.17 4.50 8.60
C ASN A 76 13.08 4.75 7.38
N SER A 77 12.52 5.07 6.21
CA SER A 77 13.31 5.43 5.03
C SER A 77 14.06 6.73 5.23
N MET A 78 13.41 7.76 5.79
CA MET A 78 14.05 9.03 6.12
C MET A 78 15.14 8.86 7.19
N LEU A 79 14.88 8.05 8.20
CA LEU A 79 15.84 7.76 9.27
C LEU A 79 17.06 7.03 8.73
N THR A 80 16.84 6.05 7.84
CA THR A 80 17.91 5.30 7.17
C THR A 80 18.77 6.23 6.33
N ALA A 81 18.16 7.09 5.50
CA ALA A 81 18.91 8.07 4.72
C ALA A 81 19.71 9.01 5.61
N TYR A 82 19.10 9.54 6.68
CA TYR A 82 19.78 10.42 7.63
C TYR A 82 21.03 9.78 8.23
N TYR A 83 20.94 8.55 8.74
CA TYR A 83 22.10 7.88 9.34
C TYR A 83 23.13 7.40 8.31
N MET A 84 22.70 6.97 7.13
CA MET A 84 23.61 6.44 6.10
C MET A 84 24.34 7.54 5.34
N THR A 85 23.74 8.71 5.14
CA THR A 85 24.32 9.76 4.30
C THR A 85 24.63 11.03 5.06
N PHE A 86 23.72 11.52 5.92
CA PHE A 86 23.90 12.82 6.58
C PHE A 86 24.89 12.76 7.75
N VAL A 87 24.82 11.71 8.59
CA VAL A 87 25.73 11.57 9.73
C VAL A 87 27.20 11.51 9.31
N PRO A 88 27.61 10.71 8.31
CA PRO A 88 28.99 10.74 7.83
C PRO A 88 29.45 12.13 7.33
N LEU A 89 28.56 12.92 6.74
CA LEU A 89 28.88 14.28 6.28
C LEU A 89 29.16 15.24 7.44
N CYS A 90 28.46 15.10 8.57
CA CYS A 90 28.72 15.92 9.76
C CYS A 90 30.08 15.62 10.41
N PHE A 91 30.59 14.40 10.26
CA PHE A 91 31.89 13.98 10.77
C PHE A 91 33.03 14.13 9.75
N ALA A 92 32.72 14.58 8.52
CA ALA A 92 33.73 14.83 7.51
C ALA A 92 34.60 16.04 7.90
N GLN A 93 35.89 15.95 7.61
CA GLN A 93 36.83 17.05 7.89
C GLN A 93 36.51 18.27 7.01
N ASN A 94 36.54 19.48 7.59
CA ASN A 94 36.25 20.74 6.89
C ASN A 94 37.23 21.07 5.74
N THR A 95 38.32 20.32 5.61
CA THR A 95 39.32 20.46 4.54
C THR A 95 39.01 19.62 3.30
N LEU A 96 37.97 18.78 3.34
CA LEU A 96 37.58 17.91 2.24
C LEU A 96 36.63 18.64 1.28
N PHE A 97 37.12 18.99 0.10
CA PHE A 97 36.29 19.53 -0.98
C PHE A 97 35.49 18.39 -1.63
N TYR A 98 34.18 18.42 -1.48
CA TYR A 98 33.28 17.48 -2.13
C TYR A 98 32.22 18.22 -2.97
N ASP A 99 31.71 17.55 -4.00
CA ASP A 99 30.65 18.09 -4.83
C ASP A 99 29.29 17.98 -4.12
N THR A 100 28.76 19.13 -3.68
CA THR A 100 27.46 19.23 -3.02
C THR A 100 26.31 18.72 -3.89
N TRP A 101 26.41 18.86 -5.22
CA TRP A 101 25.39 18.38 -6.14
C TRP A 101 25.35 16.86 -6.16
N TRP A 102 26.51 16.21 -6.31
CA TRP A 102 26.60 14.75 -6.26
C TRP A 102 26.14 14.18 -4.92
N VAL A 103 26.56 14.80 -3.81
CA VAL A 103 26.13 14.37 -2.46
C VAL A 103 24.61 14.52 -2.31
N GLY A 104 24.02 15.63 -2.77
CA GLY A 104 22.57 15.82 -2.74
C GLY A 104 21.82 14.75 -3.55
N GLN A 105 22.30 14.42 -4.75
CA GLN A 105 21.76 13.33 -5.56
C GLN A 105 21.89 11.98 -4.83
N HIS A 106 23.06 11.67 -4.25
CA HIS A 106 23.29 10.42 -3.55
C HIS A 106 22.38 10.25 -2.32
N VAL A 107 22.17 11.33 -1.54
CA VAL A 107 21.22 11.35 -0.41
C VAL A 107 19.80 11.02 -0.89
N PHE A 108 19.34 11.69 -1.95
CA PHE A 108 18.01 11.45 -2.51
C PHE A 108 17.84 10.02 -3.05
N LEU A 109 18.83 9.52 -3.78
CA LEU A 109 18.80 8.15 -4.31
C LEU A 109 18.81 7.11 -3.19
N THR A 110 19.59 7.33 -2.12
CA THR A 110 19.64 6.43 -0.97
C THR A 110 18.32 6.41 -0.21
N TRP A 111 17.70 7.58 -0.03
CA TRP A 111 16.35 7.68 0.56
C TRP A 111 15.32 6.94 -0.29
N LEU A 112 15.28 7.19 -1.60
CA LEU A 112 14.32 6.57 -2.51
C LEU A 112 14.52 5.04 -2.60
N SER A 113 15.77 4.57 -2.59
CA SER A 113 16.12 3.14 -2.54
C SER A 113 15.59 2.48 -1.27
N SER A 114 15.86 3.11 -0.12
CA SER A 114 15.40 2.63 1.19
C SER A 114 13.88 2.64 1.28
N PHE A 115 13.23 3.68 0.75
CA PHE A 115 11.77 3.78 0.66
C PHE A 115 11.16 2.65 -0.15
N LEU A 116 11.66 2.38 -1.35
CA LEU A 116 11.17 1.30 -2.20
C LEU A 116 11.37 -0.09 -1.57
N MET A 117 12.54 -0.33 -0.98
CA MET A 117 12.85 -1.57 -0.27
C MET A 117 11.89 -1.79 0.92
N LEU A 118 11.64 -0.74 1.71
CA LEU A 118 10.70 -0.78 2.83
C LEU A 118 9.26 -0.96 2.34
N CYS A 119 8.82 -0.24 1.30
CA CYS A 119 7.52 -0.48 0.68
C CYS A 119 7.36 -1.96 0.28
N ALA A 120 8.37 -2.56 -0.37
CA ALA A 120 8.34 -3.96 -0.80
C ALA A 120 8.37 -4.96 0.37
N HIS A 121 8.77 -4.53 1.57
CA HIS A 121 8.76 -5.35 2.78
C HIS A 121 7.44 -5.21 3.54
N PHE A 122 6.94 -4.00 3.73
CA PHE A 122 5.78 -3.69 4.55
C PHE A 122 4.44 -3.85 3.80
N LEU A 123 4.45 -3.83 2.46
CA LEU A 123 3.29 -4.12 1.60
C LEU A 123 3.53 -5.44 0.83
N PRO A 124 3.46 -6.61 1.49
CA PRO A 124 3.61 -7.89 0.80
C PRO A 124 2.42 -8.14 -0.16
N PRO A 125 2.58 -8.98 -1.19
CA PRO A 125 1.51 -9.28 -2.15
C PRO A 125 0.24 -9.84 -1.50
N LYS A 126 0.39 -10.65 -0.43
CA LYS A 126 -0.75 -11.17 0.34
C LYS A 126 -1.60 -10.07 0.98
N TYR A 127 -0.98 -8.99 1.43
CA TYR A 127 -1.68 -7.86 2.02
C TYR A 127 -2.41 -7.05 0.93
N LEU A 128 -1.78 -6.89 -0.24
CA LEU A 128 -2.43 -6.26 -1.39
C LEU A 128 -3.63 -7.08 -1.91
N ASP A 129 -3.52 -8.41 -1.93
CA ASP A 129 -4.63 -9.31 -2.26
C ASP A 129 -5.78 -9.18 -1.24
N LEU A 130 -5.46 -9.12 0.06
CA LEU A 130 -6.45 -8.87 1.10
C LEU A 130 -7.22 -7.56 0.84
N MET A 131 -6.52 -6.45 0.66
CA MET A 131 -7.15 -5.15 0.38
C MET A 131 -7.96 -5.17 -0.92
N HIS A 132 -7.50 -5.91 -1.93
CA HIS A 132 -8.22 -6.08 -3.19
C HIS A 132 -9.54 -6.81 -2.98
N ARG A 133 -9.54 -7.97 -2.31
CA ARG A 133 -10.77 -8.73 -2.00
C ARG A 133 -11.78 -7.88 -1.23
N CYS A 134 -11.34 -7.21 -0.16
CA CYS A 134 -12.20 -6.30 0.60
C CYS A 134 -12.76 -5.17 -0.29
N SER A 135 -11.95 -4.64 -1.22
CA SER A 135 -12.41 -3.61 -2.15
C SER A 135 -13.48 -4.12 -3.12
N GLN A 136 -13.38 -5.38 -3.58
CA GLN A 136 -14.39 -6.00 -4.44
C GLN A 136 -15.73 -6.20 -3.71
N HIS A 137 -15.69 -6.58 -2.43
CA HIS A 137 -16.89 -6.73 -1.59
C HIS A 137 -17.49 -5.39 -1.13
N LEU A 138 -16.68 -4.33 -1.11
CA LEU A 138 -17.15 -2.98 -0.83
C LEU A 138 -17.94 -2.41 -2.02
N GLY A 139 -17.44 -2.60 -3.24
CA GLY A 139 -18.02 -2.06 -4.48
C GLY A 139 -17.94 -0.53 -4.58
N ARG A 140 -18.52 0.03 -5.65
CA ARG A 140 -18.56 1.49 -5.88
C ARG A 140 -19.96 1.99 -6.23
N TRP A 141 -20.26 3.21 -5.77
CA TRP A 141 -21.42 3.97 -6.21
C TRP A 141 -21.05 4.93 -7.35
N GLN A 142 -21.78 4.84 -8.46
CA GLN A 142 -21.73 5.81 -9.55
C GLN A 142 -22.88 6.82 -9.35
N LYS A 143 -22.56 8.12 -9.25
CA LYS A 143 -23.58 9.16 -9.16
C LYS A 143 -24.33 9.25 -10.51
N VAL A 144 -25.65 9.15 -10.48
CA VAL A 144 -26.49 9.29 -11.68
C VAL A 144 -27.14 10.67 -11.64
N GLU A 145 -26.98 11.43 -12.72
CA GLU A 145 -27.64 12.72 -12.88
C GLU A 145 -29.13 12.52 -13.20
N GLY A 146 -29.98 13.37 -12.60
CA GLY A 146 -31.44 13.17 -12.45
C GLY A 146 -32.30 13.21 -13.72
N ARG A 147 -31.76 12.91 -14.91
CA ARG A 147 -32.53 12.85 -16.16
C ARG A 147 -33.39 11.59 -16.30
N ASN A 148 -33.15 10.56 -15.49
CA ASN A 148 -33.84 9.26 -15.58
C ASN A 148 -34.83 9.04 -14.41
N ALA A 149 -35.69 10.02 -14.15
CA ALA A 149 -36.59 10.07 -12.98
C ALA A 149 -37.70 8.98 -12.94
N HIS A 150 -37.83 8.14 -13.96
CA HIS A 150 -38.89 7.13 -14.09
C HIS A 150 -38.48 5.69 -13.74
N VAL A 151 -37.23 5.45 -13.34
CA VAL A 151 -36.80 4.11 -12.92
C VAL A 151 -37.14 3.91 -11.43
N PRO A 152 -37.78 2.78 -11.03
CA PRO A 152 -38.04 2.48 -9.63
C PRO A 152 -36.74 2.56 -8.83
N TYR A 153 -36.73 3.39 -7.78
CA TYR A 153 -35.58 3.53 -6.90
C TYR A 153 -35.91 2.95 -5.53
N ASN A 154 -34.91 2.31 -4.91
CA ASN A 154 -35.01 1.88 -3.53
C ASN A 154 -34.38 2.92 -2.61
N ALA A 155 -34.92 3.07 -1.39
CA ALA A 155 -34.27 3.87 -0.35
C ALA A 155 -32.99 3.14 0.10
N TRP A 156 -31.90 3.87 0.29
CA TRP A 156 -30.67 3.25 0.80
C TRP A 156 -30.88 2.72 2.22
N SER A 157 -30.32 1.53 2.48
CA SER A 157 -30.29 0.92 3.80
C SER A 157 -28.88 0.43 4.09
N GLU A 158 -28.42 0.67 5.32
CA GLU A 158 -27.11 0.25 5.82
C GLU A 158 -26.97 -1.27 5.88
N LEU A 159 -28.06 -1.96 6.22
CA LEU A 159 -28.08 -3.40 6.48
C LEU A 159 -28.21 -4.25 5.22
N GLN A 160 -28.44 -3.62 4.06
CA GLN A 160 -28.72 -4.32 2.82
C GLN A 160 -27.52 -4.30 1.87
N VAL A 161 -27.18 -5.47 1.34
CA VAL A 161 -26.24 -5.61 0.22
C VAL A 161 -26.99 -5.32 -1.09
N TRP A 162 -26.45 -4.42 -1.90
CA TRP A 162 -27.09 -4.01 -3.14
C TRP A 162 -26.52 -4.77 -4.34
N PRO A 163 -27.36 -5.40 -5.19
CA PRO A 163 -26.90 -6.12 -6.38
C PRO A 163 -26.46 -5.16 -7.48
N GLN A 164 -25.72 -5.68 -8.46
CA GLN A 164 -25.23 -4.94 -9.60
C GLN A 164 -26.35 -4.16 -10.32
N GLY A 165 -26.11 -2.86 -10.57
CA GLY A 165 -27.04 -2.01 -11.31
C GLY A 165 -28.23 -1.48 -10.49
N ALA A 166 -28.36 -1.84 -9.21
CA ALA A 166 -29.39 -1.27 -8.34
C ALA A 166 -29.28 0.25 -8.24
N LEU A 167 -30.43 0.92 -8.34
CA LEU A 167 -30.56 2.37 -8.20
C LEU A 167 -31.06 2.69 -6.80
N VAL A 168 -30.27 3.47 -6.08
CA VAL A 168 -30.52 3.79 -4.69
C VAL A 168 -30.53 5.29 -4.49
N LYS A 169 -31.57 5.76 -3.80
CA LYS A 169 -31.69 7.16 -3.38
C LYS A 169 -31.07 7.33 -2.00
N HIS A 170 -30.04 8.18 -1.94
CA HIS A 170 -29.40 8.60 -0.69
C HIS A 170 -29.60 10.12 -0.50
N VAL A 171 -29.39 10.62 0.72
CA VAL A 171 -29.50 12.06 1.07
C VAL A 171 -28.63 12.93 0.15
N ARG A 172 -27.53 12.37 -0.37
CA ARG A 172 -26.55 13.06 -1.25
C ARG A 172 -26.85 12.95 -2.76
N GLY A 173 -27.95 12.30 -3.15
CA GLY A 173 -28.36 12.14 -4.56
C GLY A 173 -28.72 10.71 -4.95
N LEU A 174 -28.92 10.49 -6.26
CA LEU A 174 -29.20 9.17 -6.83
C LEU A 174 -27.88 8.49 -7.22
N PHE A 175 -27.71 7.25 -6.77
CA PHE A 175 -26.52 6.46 -7.02
C PHE A 175 -26.88 5.12 -7.65
N LYS A 176 -26.07 4.67 -8.61
CA LYS A 176 -26.14 3.36 -9.24
C LYS A 176 -25.02 2.47 -8.72
N ALA A 177 -25.37 1.23 -8.43
CA ALA A 177 -24.44 0.21 -7.99
C ALA A 177 -23.52 -0.27 -9.14
N GLU A 178 -22.21 -0.02 -9.03
CA GLU A 178 -21.16 -0.52 -9.91
C GLU A 178 -20.32 -1.58 -9.17
N GLY A 179 -20.78 -2.85 -9.19
CA GLY A 179 -20.17 -3.99 -8.50
C GLY A 179 -21.16 -5.15 -8.33
N VAL A 180 -20.67 -6.37 -8.08
CA VAL A 180 -21.53 -7.58 -7.93
C VAL A 180 -22.39 -7.50 -6.67
N ASN A 181 -21.77 -7.14 -5.54
CA ASN A 181 -22.41 -6.97 -4.23
C ASN A 181 -21.85 -5.70 -3.59
N ILE A 182 -22.69 -4.67 -3.40
CA ILE A 182 -22.23 -3.36 -2.91
C ILE A 182 -22.65 -3.16 -1.47
N THR A 183 -21.64 -2.90 -0.64
CA THR A 183 -21.80 -2.59 0.78
C THR A 183 -21.32 -1.18 1.12
N ALA A 184 -20.69 -0.47 0.18
CA ALA A 184 -20.23 0.91 0.35
C ALA A 184 -21.35 1.88 0.76
N GLU A 185 -20.98 2.96 1.44
CA GLU A 185 -21.87 4.08 1.72
C GLU A 185 -21.92 5.05 0.52
N PRO A 186 -23.11 5.37 -0.05
CA PRO A 186 -23.26 6.25 -1.19
C PRO A 186 -22.86 7.70 -0.87
N GLY A 187 -21.89 8.22 -1.61
CA GLY A 187 -21.40 9.60 -1.47
C GLY A 187 -20.26 9.76 -0.46
N ASN A 188 -19.67 8.68 0.02
CA ASN A 188 -18.42 8.71 0.78
C ASN A 188 -17.21 8.64 -0.17
N SER A 189 -16.45 9.75 -0.27
CA SER A 189 -15.30 9.86 -1.17
C SER A 189 -14.15 8.91 -0.79
N MET A 190 -14.09 8.49 0.48
CA MET A 190 -13.04 7.61 0.99
C MET A 190 -13.21 6.19 0.47
N HIS A 191 -14.43 5.65 0.49
CA HIS A 191 -14.73 4.34 -0.10
C HIS A 191 -14.48 4.34 -1.61
N GLY A 192 -14.80 5.45 -2.30
CA GLY A 192 -14.50 5.61 -3.72
C GLY A 192 -13.00 5.60 -4.03
N ARG A 193 -12.16 6.27 -3.22
CA ARG A 193 -10.70 6.27 -3.38
C ARG A 193 -10.08 4.91 -3.06
N PHE A 194 -10.56 4.25 -2.01
CA PHE A 194 -10.12 2.90 -1.63
C PHE A 194 -10.42 1.90 -2.75
N HIS A 195 -11.67 1.88 -3.23
CA HIS A 195 -12.06 1.05 -4.35
C HIS A 195 -11.22 1.38 -5.59
N PHE A 196 -11.05 2.66 -5.95
CA PHE A 196 -10.21 3.02 -7.09
C PHE A 196 -8.77 2.53 -6.95
N LEU A 197 -8.16 2.67 -5.77
CA LEU A 197 -6.77 2.29 -5.57
C LEU A 197 -6.55 0.77 -5.60
N PHE A 198 -7.48 -0.01 -5.05
CA PHE A 198 -7.34 -1.46 -4.85
C PHE A 198 -8.18 -2.32 -5.78
N HIS A 199 -9.01 -1.74 -6.66
CA HIS A 199 -9.80 -2.50 -7.65
C HIS A 199 -8.92 -3.37 -8.57
N HIS A 200 -7.69 -2.93 -8.84
CA HIS A 200 -6.71 -3.79 -9.51
C HIS A 200 -5.53 -4.06 -8.56
N PRO A 201 -5.34 -5.31 -8.12
CA PRO A 201 -4.34 -5.69 -7.13
C PRO A 201 -2.91 -5.43 -7.66
N LEU A 202 -2.74 -5.56 -8.97
CA LEU A 202 -1.47 -5.31 -9.67
C LEU A 202 -1.13 -3.82 -9.80
N ARG A 203 -2.06 -2.88 -9.56
CA ARG A 203 -1.82 -1.45 -9.83
C ARG A 203 -0.74 -0.88 -8.93
N VAL A 204 -0.86 -1.07 -7.62
CA VAL A 204 0.12 -0.58 -6.63
C VAL A 204 1.49 -1.21 -6.89
N LEU A 205 1.50 -2.52 -7.15
CA LEU A 205 2.72 -3.27 -7.46
C LEU A 205 3.38 -2.78 -8.76
N ASN A 206 2.60 -2.51 -9.80
CA ASN A 206 3.11 -1.96 -11.07
C ASN A 206 3.71 -0.56 -10.88
N TRP A 207 3.08 0.31 -10.08
CA TRP A 207 3.65 1.63 -9.76
C TRP A 207 5.00 1.51 -9.05
N MET A 208 5.11 0.61 -8.07
CA MET A 208 6.37 0.35 -7.38
C MET A 208 7.44 -0.24 -8.31
N LEU A 209 7.04 -1.15 -9.20
CA LEU A 209 7.93 -1.77 -10.17
C LEU A 209 8.48 -0.75 -11.17
N ILE A 210 7.62 0.13 -11.71
CA ILE A 210 8.02 1.21 -12.62
C ILE A 210 8.99 2.16 -11.92
N LEU A 211 8.67 2.58 -10.69
CA LEU A 211 9.52 3.48 -9.91
C LEU A 211 10.89 2.84 -9.63
N THR A 212 10.94 1.54 -9.34
CA THR A 212 12.20 0.80 -9.12
C THR A 212 13.01 0.66 -10.41
N TRP A 213 12.36 0.37 -11.55
CA TRP A 213 13.03 0.34 -12.86
C TRP A 213 13.66 1.69 -13.22
N LEU A 214 12.91 2.77 -13.04
CA LEU A 214 13.41 4.13 -13.28
C LEU A 214 14.60 4.45 -12.37
N LEU A 215 14.53 4.07 -11.09
CA LEU A 215 15.62 4.27 -10.14
C LEU A 215 16.90 3.51 -10.55
N VAL A 216 16.77 2.22 -10.86
CA VAL A 216 17.90 1.38 -11.30
C VAL A 216 18.47 1.89 -12.62
N GLY A 217 17.62 2.28 -13.56
CA GLY A 217 18.04 2.87 -14.84
C GLY A 217 18.81 4.18 -14.66
N TYR A 218 18.35 5.04 -13.75
CA TYR A 218 19.05 6.28 -13.42
C TYR A 218 20.40 6.02 -12.73
N GLN A 219 20.45 5.11 -11.76
CA GLN A 219 21.71 4.72 -11.09
C GLN A 219 22.73 4.15 -12.08
N PHE A 220 22.28 3.33 -13.02
CA PHE A 220 23.12 2.80 -14.08
C PHE A 220 23.65 3.89 -15.01
N PHE A 221 22.80 4.85 -15.39
CA PHE A 221 23.20 6.00 -16.17
C PHE A 221 24.25 6.85 -15.46
N CYS A 222 24.06 7.15 -14.17
CA CYS A 222 25.06 7.86 -13.36
C CYS A 222 26.38 7.10 -13.29
N LEU A 223 26.33 5.77 -13.18
CA LEU A 223 27.53 4.92 -13.13
C LEU A 223 28.37 5.01 -14.42
N LEU A 224 27.73 5.13 -15.59
CA LEU A 224 28.43 5.32 -16.87
C LEU A 224 29.09 6.69 -17.00
N GLN A 225 28.54 7.71 -16.34
CA GLN A 225 29.06 9.08 -16.40
C GLN A 225 30.14 9.37 -15.35
N CYS A 226 30.19 8.60 -14.27
CA CYS A 226 31.15 8.84 -13.18
C CYS A 226 32.56 8.39 -13.56
N SER A 227 33.53 9.31 -13.48
CA SER A 227 34.97 9.01 -13.60
C SER A 227 35.62 8.69 -12.25
N GLU A 228 35.04 9.17 -11.15
CA GLU A 228 35.61 9.06 -9.80
C GLU A 228 35.33 7.69 -9.17
N TRP A 229 36.39 7.02 -8.69
CA TRP A 229 36.30 5.69 -8.08
C TRP A 229 35.35 5.64 -6.87
N ASN A 230 35.36 6.66 -6.02
CA ASN A 230 34.49 6.72 -4.84
C ASN A 230 33.00 6.79 -5.25
N HIS A 231 32.67 7.58 -6.27
CA HIS A 231 31.30 7.69 -6.77
C HIS A 231 30.84 6.37 -7.40
N ILE A 232 31.73 5.70 -8.14
CA ILE A 232 31.45 4.39 -8.76
C ILE A 232 31.13 3.36 -7.68
N ILE A 233 31.93 3.26 -6.61
CA ILE A 233 31.72 2.26 -5.54
C ILE A 233 30.39 2.50 -4.82
N CYS A 234 30.09 3.74 -4.44
CA CYS A 234 28.83 4.08 -3.76
C CYS A 234 27.60 3.76 -4.62
N ILE A 235 27.62 4.12 -5.91
CA ILE A 235 26.53 3.82 -6.83
C ILE A 235 26.41 2.31 -7.07
N ALA A 236 27.53 1.59 -7.22
CA ALA A 236 27.53 0.15 -7.44
C ALA A 236 26.90 -0.63 -6.26
N LEU A 237 27.25 -0.27 -5.02
CA LEU A 237 26.64 -0.87 -3.82
C LEU A 237 25.14 -0.59 -3.73
N LEU A 238 24.73 0.65 -4.01
CA LEU A 238 23.32 1.04 -4.03
C LEU A 238 22.55 0.28 -5.12
N LEU A 239 23.13 0.15 -6.31
CA LEU A 239 22.57 -0.57 -7.44
C LEU A 239 22.37 -2.06 -7.12
N PHE A 240 23.34 -2.70 -6.45
CA PHE A 240 23.24 -4.08 -6.01
C PHE A 240 22.03 -4.31 -5.08
N CYS A 241 21.85 -3.43 -4.09
CA CYS A 241 20.69 -3.47 -3.19
C CYS A 241 19.36 -3.27 -3.92
N ASN A 242 19.31 -2.33 -4.87
CA ASN A 242 18.10 -2.07 -5.64
C ASN A 242 17.78 -3.18 -6.64
N TYR A 243 18.78 -3.89 -7.15
CA TYR A 243 18.57 -5.05 -8.02
C TYR A 243 17.84 -6.18 -7.29
N TYR A 244 18.19 -6.45 -6.03
CA TYR A 244 17.46 -7.39 -5.19
C TYR A 244 15.99 -6.98 -5.00
N THR A 245 15.75 -5.69 -4.72
CA THR A 245 14.38 -5.16 -4.57
C THR A 245 13.58 -5.30 -5.88
N LEU A 246 14.21 -5.01 -7.03
CA LEU A 246 13.60 -5.16 -8.34
C LEU A 246 13.24 -6.63 -8.63
N PHE A 247 14.17 -7.55 -8.39
CA PHE A 247 13.94 -8.98 -8.56
C PHE A 247 12.77 -9.46 -7.69
N LYS A 248 12.74 -9.05 -6.42
CA LYS A 248 11.67 -9.39 -5.49
C LYS A 248 10.31 -8.89 -5.99
N LEU A 249 10.20 -7.62 -6.37
CA LEU A 249 8.95 -7.05 -6.90
C LEU A 249 8.49 -7.71 -8.19
N LEU A 250 9.43 -8.06 -9.07
CA LEU A 250 9.14 -8.74 -10.33
C LEU A 250 8.64 -10.17 -10.09
N ARG A 251 9.29 -10.92 -9.21
CA ARG A 251 8.83 -12.25 -8.77
C ARG A 251 7.41 -12.18 -8.22
N ASP A 252 7.18 -11.25 -7.30
CA ASP A 252 5.87 -11.05 -6.66
C ASP A 252 4.79 -10.71 -7.70
N ARG A 253 5.11 -9.88 -8.69
CA ARG A 253 4.21 -9.53 -9.80
C ARG A 253 3.87 -10.71 -10.68
N ILE A 254 4.85 -11.58 -10.98
CA ILE A 254 4.61 -12.78 -11.79
C ILE A 254 3.72 -13.76 -11.04
N ILE A 255 3.99 -14.01 -9.75
CA ILE A 255 3.19 -14.91 -8.92
C ILE A 255 1.75 -14.41 -8.87
N LEU A 256 1.55 -13.14 -8.52
CA LEU A 256 0.22 -12.56 -8.40
C LEU A 256 -0.54 -12.54 -9.75
N SER A 257 0.17 -12.28 -10.85
CA SER A 257 -0.43 -12.33 -12.19
C SER A 257 -0.84 -13.73 -12.62
N LYS A 258 -0.19 -14.80 -12.13
CA LYS A 258 -0.60 -16.17 -12.44
C LYS A 258 -1.87 -16.54 -11.66
N THR A 259 -1.91 -16.22 -10.37
CA THR A 259 -3.08 -16.47 -9.52
C THR A 259 -4.35 -15.85 -10.09
N TYR A 260 -4.33 -14.56 -10.46
CA TYR A 260 -5.54 -13.93 -11.03
C TYR A 260 -5.92 -14.44 -12.42
N LYS A 261 -4.94 -14.89 -13.24
CA LYS A 261 -5.27 -15.54 -14.52
C LYS A 261 -5.95 -16.89 -14.31
N GLU A 262 -5.57 -17.64 -13.28
CA GLU A 262 -6.20 -18.90 -12.92
C GLU A 262 -7.63 -18.68 -12.39
N ASP A 263 -7.83 -17.65 -11.55
CA ASP A 263 -9.15 -17.27 -11.02
C ASP A 263 -10.12 -16.86 -12.15
N ASP A 264 -9.66 -16.09 -13.15
CA ASP A 264 -10.47 -15.68 -14.31
C ASP A 264 -10.84 -16.87 -15.22
N VAL A 265 -9.98 -17.89 -15.32
CA VAL A 265 -10.26 -19.10 -16.11
C VAL A 265 -11.24 -20.02 -15.38
N GLY A 266 -11.21 -20.06 -14.04
CA GLY A 266 -12.13 -20.88 -13.24
C GLY A 266 -13.55 -20.31 -13.12
N GLN A 267 -13.78 -19.04 -13.49
CA GLN A 267 -15.10 -18.41 -13.48
C GLN A 267 -15.84 -18.43 -14.83
N ASN A 268 -15.18 -18.87 -15.91
CA ASN A 268 -15.78 -19.06 -17.24
C ASN A 268 -16.14 -20.54 -17.47
#